data_AF-A0A1G8FBQ2-F1
#
_entry.id   AF-A0A1G8FBQ2-F1
#
_cell.length_a   1.000
_cell.length_b   1.000
_cell.length_c   1.000
_cell.angle_alpha   90.00
_cell.angle_beta   90.00
_cell.angle_gamma   90.00
#
_symmetry.space_group_name_H-M   'P 1'
#
loop_
_entity.id
_entity.type
_entity.pdbx_description
1 polymer ?
#
loop_
_entity_poly.entity_id
_entity_poly.type
_entity_poly.pdbx_seq_one_letter_code
_entity_poly.pdbx_strand_id
1 'polypeptide(L)'
;MGDRGREFAELVHNLLVVRKLVEVQAAADGLSLSYHALHARISGRTPFSADEIRSLVAMLPDGDLLRYFTRNTDLLVLDRRDFGQQEGLGDLRGSAVRTMIEATDILKAVHEALADGRLDHLDRGRIGREVDACERALAGIRHLLEPANGHSAT
;
A
#
# COMPACT_ATOMS: atom_id res chain seq x y z
N MET A 1 -8.40 5.06 -21.50
CA MET A 1 -8.07 3.91 -20.64
C MET A 1 -6.56 3.82 -20.59
N GLY A 2 -5.96 4.11 -19.43
CA GLY A 2 -4.50 4.07 -19.26
C GLY A 2 -3.95 2.66 -19.49
N ASP A 3 -2.74 2.58 -20.03
CA ASP A 3 -2.02 1.33 -20.21
C ASP A 3 -1.63 0.78 -18.83
N ARG A 4 -2.49 -0.10 -18.28
CA ARG A 4 -2.33 -0.70 -16.94
C ARG A 4 -0.96 -1.37 -16.78
N GLY A 5 -0.43 -1.96 -17.86
CA GLY A 5 0.90 -2.57 -17.84
C GLY A 5 2.00 -1.54 -17.62
N ARG A 6 1.87 -0.36 -18.23
CA ARG A 6 2.79 0.77 -18.02
C ARG A 6 2.65 1.38 -16.63
N GLU A 7 1.42 1.58 -16.13
CA GLU A 7 1.19 2.09 -14.77
C GLU A 7 1.81 1.17 -13.71
N PHE A 8 1.65 -0.15 -13.87
CA PHE A 8 2.31 -1.13 -12.99
C PHE A 8 3.83 -1.08 -13.11
N ALA A 9 4.36 -0.97 -14.32
CA ALA A 9 5.81 -0.83 -14.53
C ALA A 9 6.39 0.43 -13.88
N GLU A 10 5.69 1.56 -13.95
CA GLU A 10 6.07 2.81 -13.29
C GLU A 10 6.08 2.66 -11.76
N LEU A 11 5.10 1.95 -11.19
CA LEU A 11 5.07 1.62 -9.77
C LEU A 11 6.30 0.78 -9.38
N VAL A 12 6.58 -0.30 -10.10
CA VAL A 12 7.74 -1.16 -9.83
C VAL A 12 9.07 -0.39 -10.00
N HIS A 13 9.16 0.48 -11.02
CA HIS A 13 10.30 1.36 -11.22
C HIS A 13 10.51 2.29 -10.01
N ASN A 14 9.44 2.90 -9.50
CA ASN A 14 9.51 3.75 -8.31
C ASN A 14 10.02 2.96 -7.09
N LEU A 15 9.50 1.76 -6.85
CA LEU A 15 9.89 0.91 -5.73
C LEU A 15 11.37 0.49 -5.77
N LEU A 16 11.86 0.10 -6.95
CA LEU A 16 13.23 -0.42 -7.13
C LEU A 16 14.28 0.68 -7.31
N VAL A 17 13.99 1.73 -8.09
CA VAL A 17 14.99 2.73 -8.48
C VAL A 17 14.96 3.95 -7.57
N VAL A 18 13.76 4.45 -7.25
CA VAL A 18 13.60 5.68 -6.45
C VAL A 18 13.68 5.36 -4.96
N ARG A 19 12.85 4.42 -4.49
CA ARG A 19 12.77 4.03 -3.09
C ARG A 19 13.85 3.02 -2.67
N LYS A 20 14.47 2.35 -3.64
CA LYS A 20 15.57 1.38 -3.44
C LYS A 20 15.26 0.33 -2.37
N LEU A 21 14.02 -0.19 -2.37
CA LEU A 21 13.61 -1.19 -1.38
C LEU A 21 14.40 -2.49 -1.52
N VAL A 22 14.78 -2.83 -2.75
CA VAL A 22 15.63 -3.97 -3.10
C VAL A 22 16.58 -3.52 -4.21
N GLU A 23 17.81 -4.02 -4.18
CA GLU A 23 18.79 -3.76 -5.24
C GLU A 23 18.28 -4.31 -6.58
N VAL A 24 18.43 -3.51 -7.65
CA VAL A 24 17.88 -3.86 -8.97
C VAL A 24 18.44 -5.19 -9.48
N GLN A 25 19.71 -5.47 -9.20
CA GLN A 25 20.33 -6.75 -9.57
C GLN A 25 19.73 -7.92 -8.79
N ALA A 26 19.54 -7.77 -7.48
CA ALA A 26 18.92 -8.80 -6.64
C ALA A 26 17.45 -9.05 -7.06
N ALA A 27 16.73 -8.01 -7.47
CA ALA A 27 15.39 -8.13 -8.03
C ALA A 27 15.40 -8.88 -9.37
N ALA A 28 16.37 -8.63 -10.24
CA ALA A 28 16.50 -9.35 -11.51
C ALA A 28 16.78 -10.84 -11.25
N ASP A 29 17.71 -11.15 -10.34
CA ASP A 29 18.08 -12.50 -9.98
C ASP A 29 16.89 -13.27 -9.40
N GLY A 30 16.15 -12.67 -8.46
CA GLY A 30 14.97 -13.32 -7.87
C GLY A 30 13.77 -13.42 -8.81
N LEU A 31 13.76 -12.70 -9.93
CA LEU A 31 12.80 -12.87 -11.02
C LEU A 31 13.29 -13.83 -12.12
N SER A 32 14.50 -14.39 -11.97
CA SER A 32 15.17 -15.17 -13.02
C SER A 32 15.28 -14.42 -14.35
N LEU A 33 15.48 -13.09 -14.27
CA LEU A 33 15.63 -12.20 -15.42
C LEU A 33 17.06 -11.65 -15.48
N SER A 34 17.54 -11.38 -16.70
CA SER A 34 18.73 -10.56 -16.83
C SER A 34 18.43 -9.10 -16.46
N TYR A 35 19.45 -8.36 -16.05
CA TYR A 35 19.34 -6.93 -15.75
C TYR A 35 18.65 -6.14 -16.88
N HIS A 36 19.02 -6.40 -18.14
CA HIS A 36 18.42 -5.75 -19.30
C HIS A 36 16.94 -6.12 -19.48
N ALA A 37 16.57 -7.38 -19.20
CA ALA A 37 15.19 -7.85 -19.29
C ALA A 37 14.30 -7.23 -18.20
N LEU A 38 14.83 -7.03 -16.99
CA LEU A 38 14.14 -6.28 -15.94
C LEU A 38 14.02 -4.80 -16.32
N HIS A 39 15.09 -4.19 -16.85
CA HIS A 39 15.08 -2.79 -17.28
C HIS A 39 14.03 -2.53 -18.37
N ALA A 40 13.86 -3.45 -19.33
CA ALA A 40 12.83 -3.36 -20.35
C ALA A 40 11.40 -3.38 -19.75
N ARG A 41 11.19 -4.16 -18.69
CA ARG A 41 9.88 -4.26 -18.00
C ARG A 41 9.56 -3.01 -17.19
N ILE A 42 10.47 -2.55 -16.34
CA ILE A 42 10.28 -1.34 -15.53
C ILE A 42 10.18 -0.07 -16.39
N SER A 43 10.76 -0.07 -17.60
CA SER A 43 10.61 1.02 -18.58
C SER A 43 9.28 0.97 -19.34
N GLY A 44 8.40 -0.01 -19.05
CA GLY A 44 7.12 -0.19 -19.74
C GLY A 44 7.24 -0.59 -21.22
N ARG A 45 8.40 -1.13 -21.65
CA ARG A 45 8.60 -1.63 -23.02
C ARG A 45 8.11 -3.08 -23.18
N THR A 46 8.00 -3.81 -22.08
CA THR A 46 7.54 -5.20 -22.05
C THR A 46 6.72 -5.40 -20.79
N PRO A 47 5.51 -5.99 -20.86
CA PRO A 47 4.70 -6.22 -19.68
C PRO A 47 5.31 -7.31 -18.78
N PHE A 48 5.00 -7.25 -17.49
CA PHE A 48 5.32 -8.33 -16.56
C PHE A 48 4.39 -9.52 -16.77
N SER A 49 4.94 -10.73 -16.66
CA SER A 49 4.13 -11.95 -16.60
C SER A 49 3.48 -12.14 -15.22
N ALA A 50 2.46 -12.98 -15.12
CA ALA A 50 1.81 -13.28 -13.85
C ALA A 50 2.78 -13.89 -12.82
N ASP A 51 3.69 -14.74 -13.27
CA ASP A 51 4.71 -15.35 -12.41
C ASP A 51 5.72 -14.32 -11.90
N GLU A 52 6.11 -13.36 -12.75
CA GLU A 52 6.98 -12.26 -12.35
C GLU A 52 6.30 -11.33 -11.35
N ILE A 53 5.01 -11.03 -11.53
CA ILE A 53 4.22 -10.25 -10.57
C ILE A 53 4.17 -10.97 -9.22
N ARG A 54 3.89 -12.28 -9.22
CA ARG A 54 3.85 -13.09 -8.00
C ARG A 54 5.19 -13.07 -7.26
N SER A 55 6.30 -13.22 -7.99
CA SER A 55 7.64 -13.18 -7.42
C SER A 55 8.02 -11.78 -6.91
N LEU A 56 7.62 -10.71 -7.62
CA LEU A 56 7.78 -9.32 -7.15
C LEU A 56 7.04 -9.09 -5.83
N VAL A 57 5.79 -9.53 -5.72
CA VAL A 57 4.97 -9.40 -4.51
C VAL A 57 5.59 -10.15 -3.34
N ALA A 58 6.16 -11.33 -3.58
CA ALA A 58 6.83 -12.10 -2.53
C ALA A 58 8.13 -11.44 -2.04
N MET A 59 8.82 -10.71 -2.92
CA MET A 59 10.14 -10.13 -2.65
C MET A 59 10.07 -8.71 -2.07
N LEU A 60 9.07 -7.92 -2.46
CA LEU A 60 8.92 -6.52 -2.06
C LEU A 60 8.01 -6.42 -0.84
N PRO A 61 8.52 -6.05 0.35
CA PRO A 61 7.70 -5.83 1.54
C PRO A 61 7.00 -4.46 1.47
N ASP A 62 6.21 -4.25 0.43
CA ASP A 62 5.55 -2.98 0.15
C ASP A 62 4.06 -3.15 -0.15
N GLY A 63 3.23 -2.50 0.67
CA GLY A 63 1.79 -2.56 0.55
C GLY A 63 1.23 -1.83 -0.69
N ASP A 64 1.98 -0.89 -1.29
CA ASP A 64 1.49 -0.13 -2.44
C ASP A 64 1.42 -1.02 -3.69
N LEU A 65 2.33 -1.99 -3.80
CA LEU A 65 2.30 -3.00 -4.85
C LEU A 65 1.01 -3.82 -4.82
N LEU A 66 0.57 -4.24 -3.63
CA LEU A 66 -0.68 -4.97 -3.44
C LEU A 66 -1.91 -4.07 -3.62
N ARG A 67 -1.84 -2.81 -3.14
CA ARG A 67 -2.90 -1.82 -3.31
C ARG A 67 -3.20 -1.52 -4.78
N TYR A 68 -2.20 -1.61 -5.66
CA TYR A 68 -2.44 -1.47 -7.10
C TYR A 68 -3.48 -2.48 -7.61
N PHE A 69 -3.43 -3.73 -7.11
CA PHE A 69 -4.34 -4.79 -7.53
C PHE A 69 -5.71 -4.73 -6.84
N THR A 70 -5.79 -4.17 -5.64
CA THR A 70 -7.06 -4.02 -4.90
C THR A 70 -7.73 -2.67 -5.13
N ARG A 71 -7.10 -1.77 -5.91
CA ARG A 71 -7.68 -0.47 -6.24
C ARG A 71 -9.03 -0.66 -6.94
N ASN A 72 -10.06 0.03 -6.44
CA ASN A 72 -11.47 -0.09 -6.87
C ASN A 72 -12.13 -1.45 -6.54
N THR A 73 -11.61 -2.17 -5.55
CA THR A 73 -12.29 -3.32 -4.96
C THR A 73 -12.66 -3.02 -3.53
N ASP A 74 -13.58 -3.80 -2.96
CA ASP A 74 -13.94 -3.69 -1.54
C ASP A 74 -12.87 -4.32 -0.60
N LEU A 75 -11.69 -4.66 -1.14
CA LEU A 75 -10.59 -5.28 -0.40
C LEU A 75 -9.58 -4.23 0.06
N LEU A 76 -9.31 -4.24 1.37
CA LEU A 76 -8.29 -3.40 1.98
C LEU A 76 -7.01 -4.21 2.25
N VAL A 77 -5.86 -3.70 1.80
CA VAL A 77 -4.55 -4.30 2.08
C VAL A 77 -4.01 -3.75 3.38
N LEU A 78 -3.77 -4.63 4.35
CA LEU A 78 -3.19 -4.33 5.65
C LEU A 78 -1.84 -5.03 5.78
N ASP A 79 -0.78 -4.30 6.11
CA ASP A 79 0.53 -4.90 6.37
C ASP A 79 0.51 -5.55 7.77
N ARG A 80 1.08 -6.74 7.94
CA ARG A 80 1.19 -7.36 9.26
C ARG A 80 1.92 -6.47 10.28
N ARG A 81 2.85 -5.63 9.80
CA ARG A 81 3.56 -4.62 10.61
C ARG A 81 2.65 -3.47 11.07
N ASP A 82 1.57 -3.17 10.34
CA ASP A 82 0.56 -2.20 10.79
C ASP A 82 -0.11 -2.66 12.10
N PHE A 83 -0.08 -3.97 12.39
CA PHE A 83 -0.61 -4.54 13.64
C PHE A 83 0.46 -4.81 14.71
N GLY A 84 1.73 -4.93 14.33
CA GLY A 84 2.79 -5.52 15.15
C GLY A 84 3.63 -4.55 15.99
N GLN A 85 3.53 -3.23 15.79
CA GLN A 85 4.22 -2.23 16.65
C GLN A 85 3.42 -1.85 17.92
N GLN A 86 2.27 -2.48 18.14
CA GLN A 86 1.41 -2.22 19.30
C GLN A 86 1.69 -3.24 20.40
N GLU A 87 2.79 -3.06 21.13
CA GLU A 87 3.06 -3.85 22.34
C GLU A 87 2.05 -3.50 23.45
N GLY A 88 1.05 -4.38 23.63
CA GLY A 88 0.22 -4.45 24.84
C GLY A 88 -1.11 -3.68 24.82
N LEU A 89 -2.13 -4.28 25.46
CA LEU A 89 -3.49 -3.72 25.62
C LEU A 89 -3.54 -2.32 26.27
N GLY A 90 -2.49 -1.92 27.01
CA GLY A 90 -2.35 -0.57 27.57
C GLY A 90 -2.07 0.52 26.52
N ASP A 91 -1.46 0.14 25.40
CA ASP A 91 -1.07 1.04 24.29
C ASP A 91 -2.15 1.14 23.20
N LEU A 92 -3.13 0.24 23.23
CA LEU A 92 -4.28 0.24 22.32
C LEU A 92 -5.13 1.51 22.46
N ARG A 93 -5.36 1.99 23.69
CA ARG A 93 -6.15 3.21 23.93
C ARG A 93 -5.42 4.45 23.42
N GLY A 94 -4.10 4.53 23.61
CA GLY A 94 -3.27 5.63 23.13
C GLY A 94 -3.21 5.67 21.60
N SER A 95 -3.03 4.51 20.98
CA SER A 95 -3.06 4.37 19.52
C SER A 95 -4.41 4.66 18.91
N ALA A 96 -5.51 4.16 19.49
CA ALA A 96 -6.85 4.45 19.00
C ALA A 96 -7.17 5.95 19.05
N VAL A 97 -6.77 6.65 20.12
CA VAL A 97 -6.93 8.12 20.22
C VAL A 97 -6.10 8.82 19.16
N ARG A 98 -4.84 8.43 18.97
CA ARG A 98 -3.96 9.02 17.95
C ARG A 98 -4.51 8.84 16.54
N THR A 99 -4.92 7.62 16.19
CA THR A 99 -5.55 7.32 14.91
C THR A 99 -6.84 8.11 14.70
N MET A 100 -7.67 8.31 15.73
CA MET A 100 -8.87 9.15 15.61
C MET A 100 -8.52 10.63 15.36
N ILE A 101 -7.44 11.13 15.96
CA ILE A 101 -6.94 12.50 15.70
C ILE A 101 -6.49 12.60 14.23
N GLU A 102 -5.65 11.67 13.77
CA GLU A 102 -5.17 11.63 12.39
C GLU A 102 -6.34 11.49 11.39
N ALA A 103 -7.33 10.65 11.68
CA ALA A 103 -8.55 10.53 10.88
C ALA A 103 -9.34 11.85 10.82
N THR A 104 -9.41 12.59 11.93
CA THR A 104 -10.10 13.88 11.98
C THR A 104 -9.38 14.94 11.14
N ASP A 105 -8.05 14.96 11.16
CA ASP A 105 -7.24 15.87 10.34
C ASP A 105 -7.41 15.56 8.84
N ILE A 106 -7.50 14.28 8.47
CA ILE A 106 -7.75 13.84 7.09
C ILE A 106 -9.16 14.24 6.64
N LEU A 107 -10.18 14.00 7.47
CA LEU A 107 -11.55 14.44 7.19
C LEU A 107 -11.65 15.95 7.05
N LYS A 108 -10.89 16.71 7.84
CA LYS A 108 -10.80 18.17 7.71
C LYS A 108 -10.18 18.58 6.37
N ALA A 109 -9.07 17.96 5.98
CA ALA A 109 -8.45 18.22 4.67
C ALA A 109 -9.37 17.85 3.49
N VAL A 110 -10.14 16.76 3.61
CA VAL A 110 -11.18 16.37 2.64
C VAL A 110 -12.27 17.44 2.57
N HIS A 111 -12.77 17.91 3.72
CA HIS A 111 -13.82 18.91 3.80
C HIS A 111 -13.38 20.24 3.19
N GLU A 112 -12.18 20.73 3.54
CA GLU A 112 -11.60 21.96 2.99
C GLU A 112 -11.46 21.87 1.47
N ALA A 113 -10.93 20.76 0.96
CA ALA A 113 -10.75 20.58 -0.47
C ALA A 113 -12.06 20.43 -1.25
N LEU A 114 -13.11 19.87 -0.64
CA LEU A 114 -14.46 19.80 -1.22
C LEU A 114 -15.18 21.16 -1.15
N ALA A 115 -14.99 21.93 -0.09
CA ALA A 115 -15.62 23.24 0.11
C ALA A 115 -15.18 24.26 -0.95
N ASP A 116 -13.92 24.20 -1.40
CA ASP A 116 -13.38 25.09 -2.41
C ASP A 116 -13.89 24.80 -3.85
N GLY A 117 -14.57 23.66 -4.05
CA GLY A 117 -15.20 23.28 -5.33
C GLY A 117 -14.23 23.07 -6.50
N ARG A 118 -12.91 23.20 -6.26
CA ARG A 118 -11.82 23.11 -7.25
C ARG A 118 -10.81 22.07 -6.80
N LEU A 119 -11.22 20.80 -6.77
CA LEU A 119 -10.29 19.69 -6.63
C LEU A 119 -9.47 19.55 -7.92
N ASP A 120 -8.24 20.03 -7.91
CA ASP A 120 -7.32 19.71 -8.99
C ASP A 120 -6.90 18.22 -8.92
N HIS A 121 -6.24 17.73 -9.97
CA HIS A 121 -5.84 16.31 -10.04
C HIS A 121 -4.79 15.93 -8.98
N LEU A 122 -4.00 16.88 -8.49
CA LEU A 122 -2.97 16.66 -7.48
C LEU A 122 -3.60 16.56 -6.09
N ASP A 123 -4.54 17.45 -5.76
CA ASP A 123 -5.31 17.44 -4.53
C ASP A 123 -6.14 16.18 -4.41
N ARG A 124 -6.80 15.76 -5.50
CA ARG A 124 -7.55 14.50 -5.53
C ARG A 124 -6.67 13.28 -5.25
N GLY A 125 -5.46 13.25 -5.83
CA GLY A 125 -4.49 12.17 -5.59
C GLY A 125 -3.92 12.18 -4.17
N ARG A 126 -3.66 13.36 -3.60
CA ARG A 126 -3.21 13.52 -2.21
C ARG A 126 -4.28 13.04 -1.24
N ILE A 127 -5.51 13.55 -1.39
CA ILE A 127 -6.64 13.23 -0.53
C ILE A 127 -6.97 11.73 -0.59
N GLY A 128 -6.94 11.11 -1.77
CA GLY A 128 -7.12 9.67 -1.90
C GLY A 128 -6.11 8.87 -1.06
N ARG A 129 -4.82 9.25 -1.09
CA ARG A 129 -3.79 8.58 -0.27
C ARG A 129 -4.01 8.76 1.23
N GLU A 130 -4.43 9.95 1.65
CA GLU A 130 -4.74 10.23 3.05
C GLU A 130 -5.94 9.39 3.54
N VAL A 131 -7.01 9.32 2.74
CA VAL A 131 -8.17 8.46 3.03
C VAL A 131 -7.76 6.99 3.13
N ASP A 132 -6.99 6.47 2.18
CA ASP A 132 -6.47 5.09 2.21
C ASP A 132 -5.62 4.82 3.47
N ALA A 133 -4.87 5.81 3.96
CA ALA A 133 -4.10 5.68 5.20
C ALA A 133 -5.01 5.64 6.44
N CYS A 134 -6.03 6.51 6.49
CA CYS A 134 -7.03 6.54 7.55
C CYS A 134 -7.79 5.22 7.66
N GLU A 135 -8.27 4.67 6.54
CA GLU A 135 -9.01 3.40 6.51
C GLU A 135 -8.18 2.25 7.09
N ARG A 136 -6.88 2.19 6.79
CA ARG A 136 -5.98 1.18 7.34
C ARG A 136 -5.79 1.30 8.83
N ALA A 137 -5.58 2.52 9.33
CA ALA A 137 -5.40 2.75 10.75
C ALA A 137 -6.66 2.35 11.54
N LEU A 138 -7.86 2.68 11.02
CA LEU A 138 -9.14 2.27 11.61
C LEU A 138 -9.35 0.75 11.52
N ALA A 139 -9.00 0.11 10.40
CA ALA A 139 -9.08 -1.35 10.27
C ALA A 139 -8.12 -2.07 11.24
N GLY A 140 -6.95 -1.49 11.50
CA GLY A 140 -6.02 -1.94 12.54
C GLY A 140 -6.64 -1.94 13.92
N ILE A 141 -7.31 -0.85 14.31
CA ILE A 141 -8.04 -0.76 15.59
C ILE A 141 -9.15 -1.81 15.66
N ARG A 142 -9.93 -1.97 14.58
CA ARG A 142 -11.01 -2.99 14.54
C ARG A 142 -10.46 -4.39 14.80
N HIS A 143 -9.34 -4.75 14.18
CA HIS A 143 -8.71 -6.05 14.41
C HIS A 143 -8.29 -6.25 15.87
N LEU A 144 -7.81 -5.20 16.55
CA LEU A 144 -7.41 -5.27 17.96
C LEU A 144 -8.61 -5.34 18.92
N LEU A 145 -9.80 -4.90 18.49
CA LEU A 145 -11.05 -4.99 19.23
C LEU A 145 -11.77 -6.34 19.03
N GLU A 146 -11.49 -7.03 17.93
CA GLU A 146 -11.98 -8.39 17.70
C GLU A 146 -11.21 -9.33 18.66
N PRO A 147 -11.88 -9.99 19.63
CA PRO A 147 -11.20 -10.95 20.49
C PRO A 147 -10.59 -12.06 19.63
N ALA A 148 -9.44 -12.58 20.04
CA ALA A 148 -8.76 -13.73 19.45
C ALA A 148 -9.63 -15.01 19.55
N ASN A 149 -10.77 -15.03 18.87
CA ASN A 149 -11.68 -16.16 18.79
C ASN A 149 -11.10 -17.14 17.79
N GLY A 150 -10.12 -17.92 18.24
CA GLY A 150 -9.51 -18.93 17.38
C GLY A 150 -8.59 -19.98 18.00
N HIS A 151 -8.13 -19.86 19.25
CA HIS A 151 -7.27 -20.91 19.85
C HIS A 151 -7.52 -21.13 21.34
N SER A 152 -8.73 -21.59 21.67
CA SER A 152 -8.96 -22.36 22.89
C SER A 152 -10.10 -23.34 22.65
N ALA A 153 -9.77 -24.47 22.02
CA ALA A 153 -10.47 -25.73 22.24
C ALA A 153 -9.61 -26.89 21.75
N THR A 154 -9.38 -27.82 22.69
CA THR A 154 -8.78 -29.16 22.60
C THR A 154 -7.27 -29.27 22.47
#